data_AF-A0A7D9IYB9-F1
#
_entry.id   AF-A0A7D9IYB9-F1
#
_cell.length_a   1.000
_cell.length_b   1.000
_cell.length_c   1.000
_cell.angle_alpha   90.00
_cell.angle_beta   90.00
_cell.angle_gamma   90.00
#
_symmetry.space_group_name_H-M   'P 1'
#
loop_
_entity.id
_entity.type
_entity.pdbx_description
1 polymer ?
#
loop_
_entity_poly.entity_id
_entity_poly.type
_entity_poly.pdbx_seq_one_letter_code
_entity_poly.pdbx_strand_id
1 'polypeptide(L)'
;TYLPACRDDIACISLPSGKAYYEAALKFHLSTDMSADEVHQTGLDEVERIRGRMHEVMKEVGFEGTLEEFMQHLKDDPQFYLDKKDDFMALYNNTCKEIDQLMPKYFKTLPKMEYVIKEMPPEMAETAPGAFYNAGSLEGRPGIFYINTLGFEKKPTYDCPALCLHEAVPGHHHQGSLGIEQTNLPAFRRYVEDRHYYEVPSRFALYGAYMEGWGLYSEFLGEEMKVYKTPYDLFGRFSAEIFRACRCVVDTGMHVKGWTRQQAVDYITNNAGLPDREIQSEVDRYITWPGQACSYKIGEIKIKELRKKAETELGDKFDLKEFHDAVLLESAVPMSILEKLVDQYINSHK
;
A
#
# COMPACT_ATOMS: atom_id res chain seq x y z
N THR A 1 35.44 -13.51 -7.95
CA THR A 1 34.46 -12.45 -7.67
C THR A 1 33.36 -12.55 -8.71
N TYR A 2 32.10 -12.35 -8.34
CA TYR A 2 30.97 -12.53 -9.27
C TYR A 2 30.65 -11.25 -10.10
N LEU A 3 31.12 -10.07 -9.66
CA LEU A 3 30.83 -8.78 -10.30
C LEU A 3 31.10 -8.73 -11.82
N PRO A 4 32.22 -9.26 -12.36
CA PRO A 4 32.45 -9.24 -13.80
C PRO A 4 31.50 -10.14 -14.61
N ALA A 5 30.75 -11.02 -13.96
CA ALA A 5 29.76 -11.89 -14.57
C ALA A 5 28.32 -11.38 -14.37
N CYS A 6 28.14 -10.24 -13.68
CA CYS A 6 26.84 -9.59 -13.57
C CYS A 6 26.40 -9.03 -14.93
N ARG A 7 25.09 -8.92 -15.10
CA ARG A 7 24.46 -8.31 -16.28
C ARG A 7 24.59 -6.79 -16.20
N ASP A 8 24.77 -6.14 -17.34
CA ASP A 8 24.62 -4.68 -17.45
C ASP A 8 23.14 -4.25 -17.48
N ASP A 9 22.26 -5.15 -17.91
CA ASP A 9 20.83 -4.90 -18.08
C ASP A 9 20.07 -5.05 -16.74
N ILE A 10 19.17 -4.12 -16.45
CA ILE A 10 18.39 -4.10 -15.19
C ILE A 10 17.15 -5.00 -15.25
N ALA A 11 16.64 -5.28 -16.44
CA ALA A 11 15.37 -5.96 -16.62
C ALA A 11 15.54 -7.46 -16.45
N CYS A 12 14.62 -8.11 -15.72
CA CYS A 12 14.64 -9.56 -15.59
C CYS A 12 14.42 -10.29 -16.93
N ILE A 13 13.85 -9.63 -17.94
CA ILE A 13 13.70 -10.21 -19.29
C ILE A 13 15.02 -10.47 -20.02
N SER A 14 16.12 -9.86 -19.60
CA SER A 14 17.45 -10.18 -20.14
C SER A 14 18.01 -11.52 -19.63
N LEU A 15 17.36 -12.14 -18.64
CA LEU A 15 17.69 -13.49 -18.18
C LEU A 15 17.25 -14.55 -19.20
N PRO A 16 17.88 -15.75 -19.21
CA PRO A 16 17.32 -16.91 -19.88
C PRO A 16 15.87 -17.16 -19.44
N SER A 17 14.93 -17.22 -20.39
CA SER A 17 13.49 -17.31 -20.13
C SER A 17 12.91 -16.14 -19.32
N GLY A 18 13.55 -14.97 -19.34
CA GLY A 18 13.21 -13.83 -18.50
C GLY A 18 11.77 -13.32 -18.67
N LYS A 19 11.19 -13.41 -19.87
CA LYS A 19 9.76 -13.10 -20.10
C LYS A 19 8.84 -14.02 -19.31
N ALA A 20 9.05 -15.34 -19.41
CA ALA A 20 8.26 -16.32 -18.67
C ALA A 20 8.47 -16.18 -17.15
N TYR A 21 9.69 -15.81 -16.73
CA TYR A 21 9.97 -15.50 -15.34
C TYR A 21 9.17 -14.28 -14.85
N TYR A 22 9.14 -13.18 -15.60
CA TYR A 22 8.39 -11.99 -15.22
C TYR A 22 6.88 -12.22 -15.17
N GLU A 23 6.32 -12.95 -16.15
CA GLU A 23 4.91 -13.35 -16.13
C GLU A 23 4.57 -14.22 -14.91
N ALA A 24 5.46 -15.15 -14.53
CA ALA A 24 5.31 -15.95 -13.33
C ALA A 24 5.42 -15.10 -12.05
N ALA A 25 6.30 -14.11 -12.01
CA ALA A 25 6.46 -13.19 -10.90
C ALA A 25 5.21 -12.30 -10.70
N LEU A 26 4.67 -11.75 -11.78
CA LEU A 26 3.39 -11.02 -11.75
C LEU A 26 2.28 -11.93 -11.23
N LYS A 27 2.10 -13.13 -11.79
CA LYS A 27 1.08 -14.07 -11.32
C LYS A 27 1.23 -14.42 -9.84
N PHE A 28 2.46 -14.61 -9.37
CA PHE A 28 2.77 -14.90 -7.97
C PHE A 28 2.36 -13.75 -7.04
N HIS A 29 2.73 -12.51 -7.37
CA HIS A 29 2.45 -11.35 -6.52
C HIS A 29 1.00 -10.86 -6.61
N LEU A 30 0.42 -10.89 -7.81
CA LEU A 30 -0.91 -10.35 -8.09
C LEU A 30 -2.04 -11.35 -7.81
N SER A 31 -1.75 -12.66 -7.88
CA SER A 31 -2.78 -13.70 -7.85
C SER A 31 -3.86 -13.54 -8.93
N THR A 32 -3.52 -12.90 -10.05
CA THR A 32 -4.35 -12.71 -11.24
C THR A 32 -3.65 -13.27 -12.47
N ASP A 33 -4.39 -13.41 -13.57
CA ASP A 33 -3.83 -13.76 -14.89
C ASP A 33 -3.56 -12.52 -15.76
N MET A 34 -3.46 -11.33 -15.15
CA MET A 34 -3.15 -10.10 -15.88
C MET A 34 -1.79 -10.19 -16.55
N SER A 35 -1.74 -9.83 -17.82
CA SER A 35 -0.51 -9.62 -18.57
C SER A 35 0.22 -8.37 -18.09
N ALA A 36 1.53 -8.32 -18.35
CA ALA A 36 2.32 -7.11 -18.07
C ALA A 36 1.78 -5.86 -18.78
N ASP A 37 1.20 -6.02 -19.98
CA ASP A 37 0.61 -4.92 -20.74
C ASP A 37 -0.67 -4.40 -20.07
N GLU A 38 -1.52 -5.28 -19.55
CA GLU A 38 -2.72 -4.89 -18.78
C GLU A 38 -2.33 -4.20 -17.47
N VAL A 39 -1.32 -4.70 -16.76
CA VAL A 39 -0.81 -4.07 -15.53
C VAL A 39 -0.24 -2.68 -15.83
N HIS A 40 0.53 -2.54 -16.92
CA HIS A 40 1.09 -1.26 -17.34
C HIS A 40 -0.02 -0.24 -17.66
N GLN A 41 -1.00 -0.65 -18.48
CA GLN A 41 -2.11 0.23 -18.87
C GLN A 41 -2.96 0.62 -17.66
N THR A 42 -3.27 -0.33 -16.77
CA THR A 42 -3.98 -0.04 -15.51
C THR A 42 -3.24 1.00 -14.68
N GLY A 43 -1.90 0.91 -14.61
CA GLY A 43 -1.09 1.91 -13.92
C GLY A 43 -1.18 3.30 -14.55
N LEU A 44 -1.14 3.40 -15.89
CA LEU A 44 -1.30 4.67 -16.60
C LEU A 44 -2.68 5.30 -16.36
N ASP A 45 -3.74 4.49 -16.47
CA ASP A 45 -5.12 4.93 -16.28
C ASP A 45 -5.35 5.44 -14.84
N GLU A 46 -4.79 4.74 -13.85
CA GLU A 46 -4.88 5.16 -12.45
C GLU A 46 -4.05 6.41 -12.16
N VAL A 47 -2.88 6.57 -12.77
CA VAL A 47 -2.09 7.82 -12.66
C VAL A 47 -2.92 8.99 -13.19
N GLU A 48 -3.53 8.86 -14.36
CA GLU A 48 -4.40 9.91 -14.94
C GLU A 48 -5.58 10.23 -14.01
N ARG A 49 -6.29 9.20 -13.55
CA ARG A 49 -7.44 9.36 -12.63
C ARG A 49 -7.06 10.09 -11.35
N ILE A 50 -5.94 9.70 -10.73
CA ILE A 50 -5.51 10.28 -9.45
C ILE A 50 -5.03 11.72 -9.64
N ARG A 51 -4.30 12.03 -10.73
CA ARG A 51 -3.95 13.42 -11.07
C ARG A 51 -5.18 14.30 -11.22
N GLY A 52 -6.27 13.78 -11.81
CA GLY A 52 -7.56 14.45 -11.86
C GLY A 52 -8.08 14.82 -10.47
N ARG A 53 -8.06 13.87 -9.52
CA ARG A 53 -8.48 14.12 -8.12
C ARG A 53 -7.56 15.10 -7.39
N MET A 54 -6.24 15.01 -7.59
CA MET A 54 -5.28 15.97 -7.03
C MET A 54 -5.55 17.39 -7.54
N HIS A 55 -5.92 17.53 -8.82
CA HIS A 55 -6.29 18.82 -9.41
C HIS A 55 -7.63 19.36 -8.87
N GLU A 56 -8.59 18.51 -8.52
CA GLU A 56 -9.81 18.92 -7.81
C GLU A 56 -9.48 19.51 -6.44
N VAL A 57 -8.61 18.84 -5.67
CA VAL A 57 -8.16 19.33 -4.36
C VAL A 57 -7.42 20.67 -4.48
N MET A 58 -6.54 20.81 -5.48
CA MET A 58 -5.85 22.08 -5.79
C MET A 58 -6.84 23.22 -6.02
N LYS A 59 -7.93 22.96 -6.75
CA LYS A 59 -9.01 23.95 -6.98
C LYS A 59 -9.79 24.26 -5.71
N GLU A 60 -10.06 23.25 -4.88
CA GLU A 60 -10.80 23.41 -3.62
C GLU A 60 -10.08 24.35 -2.65
N VAL A 61 -8.75 24.27 -2.57
CA VAL A 61 -7.94 25.17 -1.73
C VAL A 61 -7.68 26.54 -2.38
N GLY A 62 -8.16 26.75 -3.61
CA GLY A 62 -8.03 28.01 -4.34
C GLY A 62 -6.61 28.32 -4.81
N PHE A 63 -5.78 27.30 -5.06
CA PHE A 63 -4.45 27.50 -5.61
C PHE A 63 -4.52 27.80 -7.11
N GLU A 64 -3.91 28.91 -7.53
CA GLU A 64 -3.82 29.33 -8.92
C GLU A 64 -2.50 28.83 -9.54
N GLY A 65 -2.59 28.09 -10.65
CA GLY A 65 -1.41 27.57 -11.35
C GLY A 65 -1.60 26.12 -11.84
N THR A 66 -0.47 25.47 -12.10
CA THR A 66 -0.36 24.06 -12.50
C THR A 66 -0.31 23.14 -11.27
N LEU A 67 -0.59 21.85 -11.48
CA LEU A 67 -0.49 20.85 -10.41
C LEU A 67 0.96 20.72 -9.92
N GLU A 68 1.93 20.88 -10.82
CA GLU A 68 3.35 20.87 -10.53
C GLU A 68 3.75 22.04 -9.62
N GLU A 69 3.26 23.25 -9.91
CA GLU A 69 3.45 24.43 -9.04
C GLU A 69 2.78 24.22 -7.67
N PHE A 70 1.61 23.59 -7.62
CA PHE A 70 0.95 23.26 -6.36
C PHE A 70 1.75 22.25 -5.53
N MET A 71 2.23 21.17 -6.16
CA MET A 71 3.10 20.19 -5.48
C MET A 71 4.39 20.83 -4.96
N GLN A 72 4.97 21.77 -5.71
CA GLN A 72 6.14 22.51 -5.26
C GLN A 72 5.80 23.43 -4.08
N HIS A 73 4.66 24.14 -4.13
CA HIS A 73 4.18 24.94 -2.99
C HIS A 73 4.02 24.10 -1.72
N LEU A 74 3.43 22.91 -1.80
CA LEU A 74 3.29 22.00 -0.66
C LEU A 74 4.63 21.52 -0.09
N LYS A 75 5.69 21.47 -0.91
CA LYS A 75 7.04 21.10 -0.48
C LYS A 75 7.77 22.25 0.23
N ASP A 76 7.49 23.48 -0.18
CA ASP A 76 8.23 24.66 0.30
C ASP A 76 7.55 25.34 1.50
N ASP A 77 6.24 25.13 1.70
CA ASP A 77 5.50 25.82 2.74
C ASP A 77 5.75 25.20 4.14
N PRO A 78 6.35 25.95 5.08
CA PRO A 78 6.66 25.44 6.42
C PRO A 78 5.43 25.03 7.23
N GLN A 79 4.20 25.44 6.84
CA GLN A 79 2.97 25.05 7.55
C GLN A 79 2.74 23.53 7.57
N PHE A 80 3.31 22.80 6.60
CA PHE A 80 3.15 21.36 6.48
C PHE A 80 4.19 20.56 7.26
N TYR A 81 5.12 21.20 7.95
CA TYR A 81 6.24 20.54 8.63
C TYR A 81 6.24 20.81 10.13
N LEU A 82 6.92 19.94 10.88
CA LEU A 82 7.06 20.05 12.33
C LEU A 82 8.53 20.18 12.71
N ASP A 83 8.83 21.06 13.66
CA ASP A 83 10.20 21.34 14.12
C ASP A 83 10.65 20.44 15.27
N LYS A 84 9.73 19.70 15.89
CA LYS A 84 10.00 18.85 17.05
C LYS A 84 9.60 17.41 16.78
N LYS A 85 10.54 16.50 17.03
CA LYS A 85 10.34 15.06 16.90
C LYS A 85 9.21 14.54 17.79
N ASP A 86 9.08 15.07 19.01
CA ASP A 86 8.01 14.67 19.94
C ASP A 86 6.63 15.06 19.40
N ASP A 87 6.50 16.23 18.76
CA ASP A 87 5.25 16.66 18.12
C ASP A 87 4.94 15.79 16.89
N PHE A 88 5.97 15.42 16.12
CA PHE A 88 5.83 14.48 15.00
C PHE A 88 5.36 13.09 15.47
N MET A 89 5.97 12.52 16.50
CA MET A 89 5.51 11.25 17.08
C MET A 89 4.11 11.38 17.71
N ALA A 90 3.79 12.52 18.33
CA ALA A 90 2.48 12.77 18.89
C ALA A 90 1.39 12.85 17.81
N LEU A 91 1.69 13.40 16.63
CA LEU A 91 0.78 13.42 15.47
C LEU A 91 0.32 11.99 15.13
N TYR A 92 1.24 11.06 14.88
CA TYR A 92 0.90 9.65 14.57
C TYR A 92 0.09 8.99 15.70
N ASN A 93 0.48 9.20 16.96
CA ASN A 93 -0.23 8.65 18.12
C ASN A 93 -1.66 9.18 18.23
N ASN A 94 -1.87 10.48 18.02
CA ASN A 94 -3.18 11.10 18.12
C ASN A 94 -4.06 10.67 16.94
N THR A 95 -3.53 10.65 15.71
CA THR A 95 -4.26 10.19 14.52
C THR A 95 -4.70 8.74 14.68
N CYS A 96 -3.82 7.83 15.12
CA CYS A 96 -4.18 6.44 15.36
C CYS A 96 -5.29 6.29 16.42
N LYS A 97 -5.18 7.01 17.55
CA LYS A 97 -6.22 7.02 18.60
C LYS A 97 -7.58 7.51 18.10
N GLU A 98 -7.60 8.50 17.22
CA GLU A 98 -8.84 8.98 16.61
C GLU A 98 -9.45 7.92 15.69
N ILE A 99 -8.62 7.25 14.88
CA ILE A 99 -9.09 6.17 13.99
C ILE A 99 -9.61 4.98 14.81
N ASP A 100 -8.93 4.59 15.90
CA ASP A 100 -9.38 3.51 16.80
C ASP A 100 -10.82 3.74 17.28
N GLN A 101 -11.19 4.99 17.60
CA GLN A 101 -12.54 5.34 18.03
C GLN A 101 -13.60 5.20 16.93
N LEU A 102 -13.19 5.25 15.66
CA LEU A 102 -14.07 5.07 14.51
C LEU A 102 -14.28 3.60 14.16
N MET A 103 -13.32 2.73 14.50
CA MET A 103 -13.30 1.31 14.08
C MET A 103 -14.63 0.56 14.31
N PRO A 104 -15.32 0.66 15.47
CA PRO A 104 -16.57 -0.08 15.70
C PRO A 104 -17.72 0.29 14.74
N LYS A 105 -17.64 1.44 14.06
CA LYS A 105 -18.64 1.88 13.07
C LYS A 105 -18.46 1.17 11.72
N TYR A 106 -17.24 0.76 11.39
CA TYR A 106 -16.87 0.22 10.07
C TYR A 106 -16.53 -1.27 10.09
N PHE A 107 -16.24 -1.84 11.27
CA PHE A 107 -15.82 -3.23 11.43
C PHE A 107 -16.68 -3.97 12.46
N LYS A 108 -17.12 -5.18 12.11
CA LYS A 108 -17.95 -6.02 12.98
C LYS A 108 -17.06 -6.79 13.95
N THR A 109 -15.98 -7.37 13.44
CA THR A 109 -14.95 -8.03 14.26
C THR A 109 -13.74 -7.12 14.43
N LEU A 110 -13.29 -6.91 15.67
CA LEU A 110 -12.06 -6.18 15.99
C LEU A 110 -11.04 -7.15 16.58
N PRO A 111 -9.73 -7.02 16.26
CA PRO A 111 -8.69 -7.84 16.85
C PRO A 111 -8.57 -7.55 18.35
N LYS A 112 -8.17 -8.57 19.11
CA LYS A 112 -7.82 -8.44 20.54
C LYS A 112 -6.37 -8.01 20.74
N MET A 113 -5.50 -8.33 19.80
CA MET A 113 -4.10 -7.96 19.82
C MET A 113 -3.98 -6.43 19.78
N GLU A 114 -3.27 -5.87 20.76
CA GLU A 114 -2.98 -4.44 20.80
C GLU A 114 -1.82 -4.09 19.86
N TYR A 115 -1.68 -2.80 19.53
CA TYR A 115 -0.51 -2.25 18.87
C TYR A 115 0.05 -1.04 19.62
N VAL A 116 1.32 -0.76 19.37
CA VAL A 116 2.02 0.42 19.88
C VAL A 116 2.75 1.12 18.75
N ILE A 117 2.85 2.44 18.83
CA ILE A 117 3.67 3.25 17.92
C ILE A 117 5.04 3.45 18.55
N LYS A 118 6.10 3.19 17.79
CA LYS A 118 7.48 3.36 18.24
C LYS A 118 8.31 4.12 17.24
N GLU A 119 9.24 4.92 17.75
CA GLU A 119 10.35 5.41 16.94
C GLU A 119 11.19 4.23 16.45
N MET A 120 11.59 4.28 15.19
CA MET A 120 12.45 3.28 14.58
C MET A 120 13.85 3.30 15.21
N PRO A 121 14.45 2.13 15.50
CA PRO A 121 15.83 2.05 15.97
C PRO A 121 16.80 2.75 15.00
N PRO A 122 17.74 3.58 15.47
CA PRO A 122 18.67 4.33 14.61
C PRO A 122 19.47 3.44 13.65
N GLU A 123 19.76 2.20 14.05
CA GLU A 123 20.53 1.24 13.26
C GLU A 123 19.79 0.78 11.99
N MET A 124 18.47 0.96 11.94
CA MET A 124 17.63 0.62 10.79
C MET A 124 17.20 1.85 9.99
N ALA A 125 17.24 3.05 10.59
CA ALA A 125 16.61 4.25 10.06
C ALA A 125 17.15 4.71 8.69
N GLU A 126 18.41 4.43 8.37
CA GLU A 126 19.01 4.83 7.08
C GLU A 126 18.58 3.97 5.89
N THR A 127 18.19 2.71 6.13
CA THR A 127 17.88 1.72 5.09
C THR A 127 16.42 1.29 5.09
N ALA A 128 15.68 1.62 6.14
CA ALA A 128 14.27 1.33 6.28
C ALA A 128 13.37 2.40 5.60
N PRO A 129 12.14 2.04 5.23
CA PRO A 129 11.15 2.98 4.70
C PRO A 129 10.75 4.06 5.73
N GLY A 130 9.92 5.01 5.29
CA GLY A 130 9.40 6.09 6.15
C GLY A 130 8.62 5.59 7.37
N ALA A 131 8.03 4.40 7.27
CA ALA A 131 7.30 3.69 8.31
C ALA A 131 7.13 2.22 7.91
N PHE A 132 6.85 1.34 8.88
CA PHE A 132 6.34 -0.01 8.61
C PHE A 132 5.67 -0.62 9.84
N TYR A 133 4.76 -1.56 9.62
CA TYR A 133 4.17 -2.39 10.66
C TYR A 133 4.89 -3.73 10.82
N ASN A 134 5.09 -4.12 12.09
CA ASN A 134 5.51 -5.47 12.48
C ASN A 134 4.39 -6.15 13.25
N ALA A 135 3.96 -7.32 12.76
CA ALA A 135 2.92 -8.12 13.41
C ALA A 135 3.30 -8.51 14.84
N GLY A 136 2.32 -8.51 15.74
CA GLY A 136 2.47 -9.01 17.11
C GLY A 136 2.49 -10.53 17.21
N SER A 137 2.36 -11.07 18.42
CA SER A 137 2.25 -12.50 18.66
C SER A 137 1.16 -12.82 19.68
N LEU A 138 0.58 -14.02 19.58
CA LEU A 138 -0.36 -14.53 20.58
C LEU A 138 0.28 -14.77 21.96
N GLU A 139 1.62 -14.75 22.02
CA GLU A 139 2.41 -14.93 23.25
C GLU A 139 2.65 -13.62 24.01
N GLY A 140 2.04 -12.51 23.57
CA GLY A 140 1.97 -11.26 24.32
C GLY A 140 2.81 -10.11 23.78
N ARG A 141 3.45 -10.26 22.61
CA ARG A 141 4.09 -9.12 21.93
C ARG A 141 3.02 -8.33 21.16
N PRO A 142 2.83 -7.02 21.41
CA PRO A 142 1.90 -6.23 20.61
C PRO A 142 2.40 -6.07 19.18
N GLY A 143 1.49 -5.72 18.26
CA GLY A 143 1.88 -5.16 16.97
C GLY A 143 2.69 -3.88 17.17
N ILE A 144 3.63 -3.59 16.27
CA ILE A 144 4.44 -2.38 16.37
C ILE A 144 4.37 -1.62 15.06
N PHE A 145 3.82 -0.42 15.10
CA PHE A 145 3.90 0.55 14.02
C PHE A 145 5.15 1.41 14.22
N TYR A 146 6.18 1.16 13.43
CA TYR A 146 7.44 1.92 13.49
C TYR A 146 7.37 3.15 12.61
N ILE A 147 7.76 4.30 13.19
CA ILE A 147 7.90 5.57 12.49
C ILE A 147 9.37 5.89 12.35
N ASN A 148 9.83 6.10 11.12
CA ASN A 148 11.20 6.57 10.88
C ASN A 148 11.25 8.08 11.14
N THR A 149 11.99 8.50 12.15
CA THR A 149 12.15 9.91 12.53
C THR A 149 13.37 10.57 11.88
N LEU A 150 14.15 9.81 11.09
CA LEU A 150 15.26 10.38 10.33
C LEU A 150 14.70 11.37 9.28
N GLY A 151 15.16 12.62 9.36
CA GLY A 151 14.70 13.70 8.47
C GLY A 151 13.23 14.08 8.66
N PHE A 152 12.68 13.89 9.86
CA PHE A 152 11.26 14.17 10.15
C PHE A 152 10.86 15.61 9.81
N GLU A 153 11.79 16.57 9.89
CA GLU A 153 11.59 17.97 9.55
C GLU A 153 11.23 18.22 8.08
N LYS A 154 11.42 17.20 7.22
CA LYS A 154 11.04 17.22 5.79
C LYS A 154 9.88 16.29 5.46
N LYS A 155 9.22 15.73 6.47
CA LYS A 155 8.06 14.86 6.29
C LYS A 155 6.78 15.67 6.49
N PRO A 156 5.95 15.83 5.44
CA PRO A 156 4.76 16.64 5.56
C PRO A 156 3.73 15.98 6.48
N THR A 157 3.02 16.79 7.26
CA THR A 157 2.01 16.33 8.22
C THR A 157 0.77 15.76 7.53
N TYR A 158 0.46 16.23 6.32
CA TYR A 158 -0.69 15.78 5.53
C TYR A 158 -0.59 14.33 5.04
N ASP A 159 0.60 13.72 5.06
CA ASP A 159 0.79 12.30 4.72
C ASP A 159 0.44 11.36 5.88
N CYS A 160 0.44 11.88 7.12
CA CYS A 160 0.26 11.07 8.33
C CYS A 160 -1.06 10.29 8.35
N PRO A 161 -2.24 10.86 8.00
CA PRO A 161 -3.50 10.14 8.08
C PRO A 161 -3.55 8.88 7.20
N ALA A 162 -3.11 8.98 5.94
CA ALA A 162 -3.05 7.83 5.04
C ALA A 162 -2.09 6.75 5.56
N LEU A 163 -0.92 7.15 6.05
CA LEU A 163 0.05 6.19 6.59
C LEU A 163 -0.46 5.48 7.85
N CYS A 164 -1.16 6.18 8.75
CA CYS A 164 -1.82 5.57 9.91
C CYS A 164 -2.89 4.55 9.49
N LEU A 165 -3.72 4.89 8.50
CA LEU A 165 -4.73 3.99 7.96
C LEU A 165 -4.12 2.73 7.33
N HIS A 166 -2.98 2.88 6.65
CA HIS A 166 -2.27 1.80 5.96
C HIS A 166 -1.59 0.83 6.94
N GLU A 167 -0.80 1.35 7.88
CA GLU A 167 0.09 0.54 8.71
C GLU A 167 -0.57 0.03 10.00
N ALA A 168 -1.48 0.82 10.57
CA ALA A 168 -2.15 0.49 11.82
C ALA A 168 -3.60 0.04 11.56
N VAL A 169 -4.58 0.86 11.92
CA VAL A 169 -6.00 0.56 11.79
C VAL A 169 -6.63 1.46 10.71
N PRO A 170 -7.49 0.94 9.82
CA PRO A 170 -7.89 -0.45 9.67
C PRO A 170 -6.94 -1.31 8.82
N GLY A 171 -5.74 -0.83 8.49
CA GLY A 171 -4.78 -1.52 7.63
C GLY A 171 -4.05 -2.71 8.25
N HIS A 172 -2.72 -2.74 8.15
CA HIS A 172 -1.92 -3.92 8.42
C HIS A 172 -2.02 -4.46 9.85
N HIS A 173 -2.14 -3.60 10.87
CA HIS A 173 -2.38 -4.09 12.22
C HIS A 173 -3.70 -4.85 12.30
N HIS A 174 -4.78 -4.23 11.85
CA HIS A 174 -6.11 -4.84 11.92
C HIS A 174 -6.18 -6.14 11.12
N GLN A 175 -5.72 -6.12 9.86
CA GLN A 175 -5.71 -7.27 8.96
C GLN A 175 -4.80 -8.41 9.46
N GLY A 176 -3.57 -8.09 9.86
CA GLY A 176 -2.62 -9.08 10.36
C GLY A 176 -3.06 -9.70 11.68
N SER A 177 -3.55 -8.88 12.62
CA SER A 177 -4.00 -9.37 13.93
C SER A 177 -5.24 -10.26 13.83
N LEU A 178 -6.24 -9.88 13.03
CA LEU A 178 -7.40 -10.76 12.79
C LEU A 178 -6.97 -12.11 12.20
N GLY A 179 -6.03 -12.11 11.24
CA GLY A 179 -5.49 -13.34 10.66
C GLY A 179 -4.77 -14.24 11.67
N ILE A 180 -3.92 -13.66 12.53
CA ILE A 180 -3.21 -14.39 13.59
C ILE A 180 -4.16 -14.98 14.64
N GLU A 181 -5.28 -14.29 14.92
CA GLU A 181 -6.26 -14.69 15.91
C GLU A 181 -7.20 -15.83 15.45
N GLN A 182 -7.22 -16.19 14.16
CA GLN A 182 -8.02 -17.30 13.62
C GLN A 182 -7.47 -18.69 14.02
N THR A 183 -7.54 -19.06 15.30
CA THR A 183 -6.92 -20.29 15.82
C THR A 183 -7.44 -21.60 15.21
N ASN A 184 -8.57 -21.56 14.50
CA ASN A 184 -9.10 -22.62 13.66
C ASN A 184 -8.30 -22.84 12.35
N LEU A 185 -7.50 -21.87 11.91
CA LEU A 185 -6.65 -21.96 10.73
C LEU A 185 -5.28 -22.58 11.05
N PRO A 186 -4.70 -23.37 10.12
CA PRO A 186 -3.33 -23.86 10.24
C PRO A 186 -2.32 -22.73 10.45
N ALA A 187 -1.27 -22.99 11.24
CA ALA A 187 -0.27 -21.98 11.61
C ALA A 187 0.36 -21.28 10.39
N PHE A 188 0.62 -22.00 9.29
CA PHE A 188 1.21 -21.43 8.07
C PHE A 188 0.29 -20.40 7.37
N ARG A 189 -1.04 -20.43 7.61
CA ARG A 189 -1.97 -19.39 7.12
C ARG A 189 -2.06 -18.19 8.05
N ARG A 190 -1.70 -18.37 9.33
CA ARG A 190 -1.78 -17.32 10.35
C ARG A 190 -0.51 -16.50 10.45
N TYR A 191 0.65 -17.15 10.30
CA TYR A 191 1.96 -16.52 10.38
C TYR A 191 2.56 -16.39 8.99
N VAL A 192 2.02 -15.45 8.21
CA VAL A 192 2.53 -15.13 6.88
C VAL A 192 3.68 -14.13 7.05
N GLU A 193 4.87 -14.62 7.40
CA GLU A 193 6.12 -13.85 7.35
C GLU A 193 7.16 -14.61 6.52
N ASP A 194 7.20 -14.31 5.23
CA ASP A 194 8.35 -14.53 4.37
C ASP A 194 8.74 -13.16 3.80
N ARG A 195 9.98 -12.72 3.96
CA ARG A 195 10.46 -11.42 3.46
C ARG A 195 11.38 -11.58 2.24
N HIS A 196 11.45 -12.78 1.66
CA HIS A 196 12.25 -13.08 0.47
C HIS A 196 11.48 -12.73 -0.81
N TYR A 197 11.05 -11.47 -0.94
CA TYR A 197 10.29 -10.98 -2.11
C TYR A 197 11.04 -11.15 -3.45
N TYR A 198 12.38 -11.26 -3.41
CA TYR A 198 13.24 -11.51 -4.57
C TYR A 198 13.27 -12.99 -5.01
N GLU A 199 12.94 -13.94 -4.13
CA GLU A 199 13.00 -15.37 -4.45
C GLU A 199 11.67 -15.85 -5.05
N VAL A 200 11.32 -15.36 -6.25
CA VAL A 200 10.09 -15.80 -6.93
C VAL A 200 10.31 -17.03 -7.81
N PRO A 201 9.37 -18.01 -7.81
CA PRO A 201 8.24 -18.14 -6.88
C PRO A 201 8.72 -18.62 -5.49
N SER A 202 8.34 -17.92 -4.43
CA SER A 202 8.79 -18.24 -3.06
C SER A 202 8.16 -19.56 -2.57
N ARG A 203 8.79 -20.17 -1.54
CA ARG A 203 8.30 -21.38 -0.88
C ARG A 203 6.88 -21.24 -0.33
N PHE A 204 6.45 -20.04 0.05
CA PHE A 204 5.08 -19.73 0.46
C PHE A 204 4.62 -18.39 -0.10
N ALA A 205 3.46 -18.36 -0.76
CA ALA A 205 2.91 -17.14 -1.31
C ALA A 205 2.52 -16.16 -0.18
N LEU A 206 3.05 -14.95 -0.23
CA LEU A 206 2.76 -13.86 0.71
C LEU A 206 1.42 -13.19 0.45
N TYR A 207 0.78 -13.50 -0.68
CA TYR A 207 -0.45 -12.87 -1.14
C TYR A 207 -0.33 -11.34 -1.12
N GLY A 208 0.76 -10.82 -1.72
CA GLY A 208 1.08 -9.39 -1.71
C GLY A 208 -0.08 -8.51 -2.16
N ALA A 209 -0.84 -8.95 -3.18
CA ALA A 209 -2.03 -8.21 -3.61
C ALA A 209 -3.10 -8.13 -2.52
N TYR A 210 -3.29 -9.18 -1.71
CA TYR A 210 -4.24 -9.17 -0.60
C TYR A 210 -3.78 -8.21 0.49
N MET A 211 -2.54 -8.38 0.96
CA MET A 211 -2.04 -7.60 2.09
C MET A 211 -1.90 -6.12 1.76
N GLU A 212 -1.23 -5.82 0.64
CA GLU A 212 -0.95 -4.44 0.23
C GLU A 212 -2.18 -3.78 -0.37
N GLY A 213 -3.02 -4.55 -1.07
CA GLY A 213 -4.32 -4.07 -1.54
C GLY A 213 -5.25 -3.70 -0.40
N TRP A 214 -5.24 -4.44 0.70
CA TRP A 214 -6.01 -4.09 1.90
C TRP A 214 -5.48 -2.80 2.56
N GLY A 215 -4.16 -2.62 2.63
CA GLY A 215 -3.55 -1.38 3.11
C GLY A 215 -4.02 -0.16 2.31
N LEU A 216 -3.96 -0.23 0.97
CA LEU A 216 -4.45 0.84 0.11
C LEU A 216 -5.98 1.01 0.16
N TYR A 217 -6.74 -0.08 0.27
CA TYR A 217 -8.18 -0.01 0.47
C TYR A 217 -8.53 0.70 1.78
N SER A 218 -7.73 0.52 2.82
CA SER A 218 -7.89 1.21 4.11
C SER A 218 -7.66 2.72 4.00
N GLU A 219 -6.68 3.15 3.19
CA GLU A 219 -6.50 4.56 2.84
C GLU A 219 -7.70 5.12 2.07
N PHE A 220 -8.26 4.37 1.13
CA PHE A 220 -9.52 4.73 0.46
C PHE A 220 -10.69 4.86 1.46
N LEU A 221 -10.85 3.88 2.35
CA LEU A 221 -11.90 3.87 3.36
C LEU A 221 -11.80 5.08 4.31
N GLY A 222 -10.60 5.64 4.50
CA GLY A 222 -10.37 6.87 5.26
C GLY A 222 -11.23 8.07 4.85
N GLU A 223 -11.59 8.18 3.57
CA GLU A 223 -12.52 9.21 3.07
C GLU A 223 -13.92 9.01 3.67
N GLU A 224 -14.44 7.78 3.61
CA GLU A 224 -15.74 7.42 4.19
C GLU A 224 -15.72 7.55 5.71
N MET A 225 -14.60 7.20 6.34
CA MET A 225 -14.36 7.34 7.78
C MET A 225 -14.22 8.79 8.24
N LYS A 226 -14.07 9.74 7.31
CA LYS A 226 -13.79 11.17 7.58
C LYS A 226 -12.51 11.39 8.39
N VAL A 227 -11.48 10.60 8.10
CA VAL A 227 -10.16 10.69 8.74
C VAL A 227 -9.34 11.83 8.14
N TYR A 228 -9.51 12.11 6.85
CA TYR A 228 -8.93 13.27 6.18
C TYR A 228 -9.74 14.51 6.55
N LYS A 229 -9.19 15.38 7.40
CA LYS A 229 -9.89 16.53 7.99
C LYS A 229 -9.76 17.79 7.13
N THR A 230 -8.68 17.87 6.37
CA THR A 230 -8.39 18.99 5.47
C THR A 230 -8.25 18.52 4.03
N PRO A 231 -8.44 19.41 3.04
CA PRO A 231 -8.12 19.09 1.65
C PRO A 231 -6.65 18.65 1.47
N TYR A 232 -5.73 19.16 2.29
CA TYR A 232 -4.33 18.74 2.26
C TYR A 232 -4.15 17.29 2.74
N ASP A 233 -4.86 16.85 3.79
CA ASP A 233 -4.84 15.44 4.20
C ASP A 233 -5.31 14.52 3.07
N LEU A 234 -6.33 14.96 2.33
CA LEU A 234 -6.84 14.25 1.16
C LEU A 234 -5.84 14.28 0.00
N PHE A 235 -5.10 15.37 -0.18
CA PHE A 235 -3.97 15.44 -1.10
C PHE A 235 -2.85 14.45 -0.72
N GLY A 236 -2.54 14.33 0.57
CA GLY A 236 -1.56 13.35 1.09
C GLY A 236 -1.96 11.92 0.76
N ARG A 237 -3.26 11.58 0.94
CA ARG A 237 -3.82 10.29 0.45
C ARG A 237 -3.56 10.08 -1.04
N PHE A 238 -3.91 11.06 -1.89
CA PHE A 238 -3.70 10.91 -3.33
C PHE A 238 -2.22 10.85 -3.72
N SER A 239 -1.35 11.53 -2.99
CA SER A 239 0.10 11.45 -3.15
C SER A 239 0.64 10.06 -2.81
N ALA A 240 0.12 9.44 -1.75
CA ALA A 240 0.41 8.05 -1.43
C ALA A 240 -0.13 7.09 -2.51
N GLU A 241 -1.36 7.31 -2.98
CA GLU A 241 -2.05 6.47 -3.98
C GLU A 241 -1.37 6.50 -5.35
N ILE A 242 -1.02 7.70 -5.86
CA ILE A 242 -0.39 7.87 -7.17
C ILE A 242 0.98 7.22 -7.22
N PHE A 243 1.72 7.25 -6.11
CA PHE A 243 3.00 6.55 -6.01
C PHE A 243 2.84 5.03 -6.24
N ARG A 244 1.80 4.42 -5.67
CA ARG A 244 1.51 2.98 -5.91
C ARG A 244 0.96 2.71 -7.31
N ALA A 245 0.28 3.66 -7.95
CA ALA A 245 -0.07 3.55 -9.37
C ALA A 245 1.18 3.62 -10.27
N CYS A 246 2.13 4.51 -9.96
CA CYS A 246 3.40 4.62 -10.67
C CYS A 246 4.21 3.31 -10.60
N ARG A 247 4.15 2.58 -9.48
CA ARG A 247 4.80 1.26 -9.32
C ARG A 247 4.42 0.29 -10.43
N CYS A 248 3.14 0.21 -10.81
CA CYS A 248 2.69 -0.63 -11.91
C CYS A 248 3.34 -0.24 -13.25
N VAL A 249 3.44 1.06 -13.52
CA VAL A 249 4.01 1.60 -14.76
C VAL A 249 5.52 1.38 -14.83
N VAL A 250 6.26 1.69 -13.76
CA VAL A 250 7.73 1.61 -13.78
C VAL A 250 8.24 0.16 -13.72
N ASP A 251 7.59 -0.72 -12.97
CA ASP A 251 7.98 -2.12 -12.85
C ASP A 251 7.84 -2.84 -14.21
N THR A 252 6.66 -2.72 -14.83
CA THR A 252 6.41 -3.23 -16.19
C THR A 252 7.20 -2.46 -17.25
N GLY A 253 7.42 -1.16 -17.03
CA GLY A 253 8.22 -0.29 -17.89
C GLY A 253 9.65 -0.81 -18.02
N MET A 254 10.31 -1.06 -16.89
CA MET A 254 11.67 -1.60 -16.86
C MET A 254 11.70 -3.05 -17.35
N HIS A 255 10.78 -3.89 -16.88
CA HIS A 255 10.85 -5.32 -17.13
C HIS A 255 10.31 -5.78 -18.47
N VAL A 256 9.43 -5.02 -19.15
CA VAL A 256 8.81 -5.45 -20.42
C VAL A 256 8.87 -4.38 -21.50
N LYS A 257 8.85 -3.10 -21.14
CA LYS A 257 8.87 -1.99 -22.11
C LYS A 257 10.28 -1.45 -22.41
N GLY A 258 11.32 -2.02 -21.79
CA GLY A 258 12.71 -1.65 -22.04
C GLY A 258 13.11 -0.28 -21.47
N TRP A 259 12.41 0.19 -20.43
CA TRP A 259 12.80 1.43 -19.75
C TRP A 259 14.12 1.24 -19.03
N THR A 260 14.96 2.27 -19.12
CA THR A 260 16.16 2.41 -18.29
C THR A 260 15.78 2.76 -16.85
N ARG A 261 16.71 2.55 -15.93
CA ARG A 261 16.57 2.96 -14.53
C ARG A 261 16.24 4.45 -14.40
N GLN A 262 16.89 5.30 -15.21
CA GLN A 262 16.65 6.74 -15.18
C GLN A 262 15.25 7.10 -15.65
N GLN A 263 14.72 6.44 -16.69
CA GLN A 263 13.33 6.66 -17.12
C GLN A 263 12.31 6.29 -16.04
N ALA A 264 12.56 5.22 -15.27
CA ALA A 264 11.73 4.86 -14.12
C ALA A 264 11.78 5.91 -13.01
N VAL A 265 12.98 6.42 -12.68
CA VAL A 265 13.17 7.52 -11.73
C VAL A 265 12.41 8.76 -12.20
N ASP A 266 12.66 9.22 -13.43
CA ASP A 266 12.05 10.42 -13.99
C ASP A 266 10.51 10.31 -14.01
N TYR A 267 9.98 9.13 -14.31
CA TYR A 267 8.54 8.90 -14.31
C TYR A 267 7.93 9.09 -12.91
N ILE A 268 8.56 8.56 -11.86
CA ILE A 268 8.07 8.75 -10.47
C ILE A 268 8.23 10.21 -10.08
N THR A 269 9.39 10.84 -10.35
CA THR A 269 9.63 12.25 -10.03
C THR A 269 8.58 13.19 -10.64
N ASN A 270 8.13 12.90 -11.86
CA ASN A 270 7.13 13.73 -12.55
C ASN A 270 5.69 13.48 -12.10
N ASN A 271 5.42 12.40 -11.35
CA ASN A 271 4.06 12.00 -10.97
C ASN A 271 3.83 11.92 -9.45
N ALA A 272 4.88 11.79 -8.64
CA ALA A 272 4.79 11.64 -7.20
C ALA A 272 5.75 12.61 -6.49
N GLY A 273 5.27 13.22 -5.41
CA GLY A 273 6.01 14.24 -4.64
C GLY A 273 7.09 13.70 -3.69
N LEU A 274 7.62 12.51 -3.91
CA LEU A 274 8.56 11.86 -2.98
C LEU A 274 9.97 12.49 -3.01
N PRO A 275 10.76 12.37 -1.93
CA PRO A 275 12.17 12.76 -1.93
C PRO A 275 13.01 11.93 -2.90
N ASP A 276 13.95 12.56 -3.59
CA ASP A 276 14.81 11.89 -4.60
C ASP A 276 15.47 10.62 -4.09
N ARG A 277 16.04 10.64 -2.87
CA ARG A 277 16.69 9.46 -2.27
C ARG A 277 15.74 8.27 -2.15
N GLU A 278 14.48 8.52 -1.81
CA GLU A 278 13.46 7.48 -1.67
C GLU A 278 13.08 6.90 -3.04
N ILE A 279 12.88 7.75 -4.05
CA ILE A 279 12.61 7.33 -5.43
C ILE A 279 13.74 6.44 -5.96
N GLN A 280 15.00 6.84 -5.75
CA GLN A 280 16.17 6.07 -6.18
C GLN A 280 16.20 4.67 -5.54
N SER A 281 16.02 4.61 -4.22
CA SER A 281 16.01 3.35 -3.47
C SER A 281 14.86 2.42 -3.89
N GLU A 282 13.69 3.00 -4.16
CA GLU A 282 12.51 2.24 -4.58
C GLU A 282 12.67 1.69 -6.00
N VAL A 283 13.22 2.46 -6.94
CA VAL A 283 13.53 1.93 -8.29
C VAL A 283 14.54 0.78 -8.22
N ASP A 284 15.57 0.89 -7.38
CA ASP A 284 16.54 -0.20 -7.16
C ASP A 284 15.88 -1.46 -6.57
N ARG A 285 14.92 -1.28 -5.65
CA ARG A 285 14.08 -2.38 -5.16
C ARG A 285 13.28 -3.02 -6.29
N TYR A 286 12.63 -2.24 -7.16
CA TYR A 286 11.81 -2.81 -8.25
C TYR A 286 12.65 -3.61 -9.25
N ILE A 287 13.88 -3.17 -9.53
CA ILE A 287 14.86 -3.94 -10.33
C ILE A 287 15.14 -5.31 -9.73
N THR A 288 15.21 -5.39 -8.39
CA THR A 288 15.57 -6.63 -7.69
C THR A 288 14.37 -7.52 -7.38
N TRP A 289 13.16 -6.96 -7.25
CA TRP A 289 11.91 -7.66 -6.86
C TRP A 289 10.81 -7.52 -7.94
N PRO A 290 10.98 -8.15 -9.12
CA PRO A 290 10.11 -7.92 -10.26
C PRO A 290 8.65 -8.27 -9.97
N GLY A 291 7.73 -7.35 -10.26
CA GLY A 291 6.28 -7.55 -10.15
C GLY A 291 5.71 -7.35 -8.74
N GLN A 292 6.53 -7.32 -7.69
CA GLN A 292 6.05 -7.12 -6.31
C GLN A 292 5.41 -5.75 -6.15
N ALA A 293 6.01 -4.71 -6.75
CA ALA A 293 5.55 -3.34 -6.61
C ALA A 293 4.14 -3.12 -7.22
N CYS A 294 3.73 -3.98 -8.16
CA CYS A 294 2.41 -3.94 -8.78
C CYS A 294 1.29 -4.44 -7.85
N SER A 295 1.62 -5.19 -6.79
CA SER A 295 0.60 -5.86 -5.96
C SER A 295 -0.29 -4.89 -5.20
N TYR A 296 0.25 -3.76 -4.78
CA TYR A 296 -0.44 -2.70 -4.03
C TYR A 296 -1.70 -2.25 -4.78
N LYS A 297 -1.51 -1.66 -5.96
CA LYS A 297 -2.59 -1.01 -6.70
C LYS A 297 -3.57 -2.01 -7.31
N ILE A 298 -3.05 -3.11 -7.87
CA ILE A 298 -3.90 -4.18 -8.42
C ILE A 298 -4.76 -4.82 -7.33
N GLY A 299 -4.20 -5.03 -6.13
CA GLY A 299 -4.95 -5.54 -5.00
C GLY A 299 -6.05 -4.59 -4.52
N GLU A 300 -5.75 -3.30 -4.40
CA GLU A 300 -6.73 -2.27 -4.03
C GLU A 300 -7.91 -2.26 -5.01
N ILE A 301 -7.61 -2.22 -6.31
CA ILE A 301 -8.62 -2.22 -7.38
C ILE A 301 -9.52 -3.44 -7.23
N LYS A 302 -8.94 -4.64 -7.09
CA LYS A 302 -9.72 -5.88 -6.96
C LYS A 302 -10.62 -5.86 -5.71
N ILE A 303 -10.14 -5.38 -4.57
CA ILE A 303 -10.97 -5.29 -3.35
C ILE A 303 -12.13 -4.29 -3.55
N LYS A 304 -11.89 -3.14 -4.19
CA LYS A 304 -12.94 -2.15 -4.52
C LYS A 304 -13.95 -2.70 -5.52
N GLU A 305 -13.51 -3.47 -6.52
CA GLU A 305 -14.39 -4.17 -7.45
C GLU A 305 -15.29 -5.17 -6.74
N LEU A 306 -14.72 -5.98 -5.83
CA LEU A 306 -15.47 -6.96 -5.04
C LEU A 306 -16.48 -6.27 -4.11
N ARG A 307 -16.11 -5.15 -3.49
CA ARG A 307 -17.03 -4.32 -2.70
C ARG A 307 -18.19 -3.82 -3.56
N LYS A 308 -17.88 -3.20 -4.71
CA LYS A 308 -18.90 -2.67 -5.63
C LYS A 308 -19.84 -3.77 -6.14
N LYS A 309 -19.32 -4.97 -6.40
CA LYS A 309 -20.12 -6.15 -6.75
C LYS A 309 -21.09 -6.49 -5.63
N ALA A 310 -20.62 -6.58 -4.38
CA ALA A 310 -21.46 -6.86 -3.23
C ALA A 310 -22.54 -5.78 -2.99
N GLU A 311 -22.17 -4.50 -3.08
CA GLU A 311 -23.09 -3.37 -2.99
C GLU A 311 -24.20 -3.46 -4.07
N THR A 312 -23.82 -3.80 -5.30
CA THR A 312 -24.76 -3.92 -6.42
C THR A 312 -25.70 -5.12 -6.27
N GLU A 313 -25.18 -6.29 -5.88
CA GLU A 313 -25.97 -7.52 -5.82
C GLU A 313 -26.87 -7.59 -4.58
N LEU A 314 -26.49 -6.96 -3.47
CA LEU A 314 -27.26 -6.97 -2.21
C LEU A 314 -28.17 -5.75 -2.06
N GLY A 315 -27.87 -4.63 -2.71
CA GLY A 315 -28.65 -3.39 -2.59
C GLY A 315 -28.81 -2.96 -1.13
N ASP A 316 -30.05 -2.74 -0.69
CA ASP A 316 -30.37 -2.34 0.69
C ASP A 316 -29.95 -3.36 1.76
N LYS A 317 -29.63 -4.61 1.37
CA LYS A 317 -29.13 -5.65 2.28
C LYS A 317 -27.61 -5.61 2.47
N PHE A 318 -26.89 -4.80 1.71
CA PHE A 318 -25.44 -4.69 1.85
C PHE A 318 -25.09 -4.09 3.22
N ASP A 319 -24.19 -4.76 3.95
CA ASP A 319 -23.60 -4.25 5.19
C ASP A 319 -22.08 -4.21 5.04
N LEU A 320 -21.51 -3.01 5.12
CA LEU A 320 -20.08 -2.77 4.97
C LEU A 320 -19.24 -3.56 6.00
N LYS A 321 -19.74 -3.68 7.22
CA LYS A 321 -19.03 -4.38 8.30
C LYS A 321 -18.98 -5.88 8.04
N GLU A 322 -20.04 -6.45 7.46
CA GLU A 322 -20.07 -7.86 7.08
C GLU A 322 -19.22 -8.15 5.85
N PHE A 323 -19.19 -7.23 4.88
CA PHE A 323 -18.24 -7.29 3.77
C PHE A 323 -16.79 -7.31 4.28
N HIS A 324 -16.42 -6.44 5.22
CA HIS A 324 -15.07 -6.44 5.81
C HIS A 324 -14.74 -7.75 6.53
N ASP A 325 -15.67 -8.34 7.29
CA ASP A 325 -15.48 -9.65 7.90
C ASP A 325 -15.25 -10.75 6.83
N ALA A 326 -15.99 -10.72 5.71
CA ALA A 326 -15.82 -11.66 4.61
C ALA A 326 -14.45 -11.55 3.93
N VAL A 327 -13.86 -10.35 3.92
CA VAL A 327 -12.51 -10.11 3.40
C VAL A 327 -11.44 -10.57 4.38
N LEU A 328 -11.61 -10.33 5.69
CA LEU A 328 -10.53 -10.39 6.68
C LEU A 328 -10.44 -11.68 7.49
N LEU A 329 -11.57 -12.36 7.75
CA LEU A 329 -11.62 -13.47 8.73
C LEU A 329 -11.06 -14.80 8.21
N GLU A 330 -10.62 -14.86 6.97
CA GLU A 330 -9.92 -16.02 6.39
C GLU A 330 -8.40 -15.83 6.31
N SER A 331 -7.84 -14.79 6.96
CA SER A 331 -6.44 -14.41 6.81
C SER A 331 -6.07 -14.13 5.34
N ALA A 332 -4.79 -13.92 5.06
CA ALA A 332 -4.31 -13.68 3.71
C ALA A 332 -4.56 -14.89 2.79
N VAL A 333 -5.14 -14.61 1.61
CA VAL A 333 -5.48 -15.59 0.57
C VAL A 333 -5.17 -15.04 -0.82
N PRO A 334 -5.01 -15.89 -1.85
CA PRO A 334 -4.98 -15.43 -3.24
C PRO A 334 -6.25 -14.65 -3.59
N MET A 335 -6.13 -13.66 -4.48
CA MET A 335 -7.28 -12.86 -4.94
C MET A 335 -8.44 -13.69 -5.50
N SER A 336 -8.15 -14.80 -6.18
CA SER A 336 -9.17 -15.72 -6.69
C SER A 336 -9.94 -16.48 -5.61
N ILE A 337 -9.34 -16.66 -4.43
CA ILE A 337 -10.03 -17.21 -3.26
C ILE A 337 -10.82 -16.13 -2.54
N LEU A 338 -10.26 -14.92 -2.40
CA LEU A 338 -10.99 -13.77 -1.85
C LEU A 338 -12.29 -13.51 -2.61
N GLU A 339 -12.26 -13.56 -3.94
CA GLU A 339 -13.46 -13.42 -4.77
C GLU A 339 -14.53 -14.47 -4.44
N LYS A 340 -14.13 -15.73 -4.21
CA LYS A 340 -15.06 -16.80 -3.79
C LYS A 340 -15.67 -16.55 -2.41
N LEU A 341 -14.89 -16.02 -1.47
CA LEU A 341 -15.38 -15.68 -0.13
C LEU A 341 -16.42 -14.55 -0.19
N VAL A 342 -16.15 -13.52 -1.00
CA VAL A 342 -17.12 -12.44 -1.23
C VAL A 342 -18.38 -12.96 -1.94
N ASP A 343 -18.24 -13.86 -2.92
CA ASP A 343 -19.40 -14.48 -3.58
C ASP A 343 -20.23 -15.33 -2.61
N GLN A 344 -19.58 -16.03 -1.67
CA GLN A 344 -20.28 -16.77 -0.61
C GLN A 344 -21.03 -15.83 0.33
N TYR A 345 -20.41 -14.71 0.72
CA TYR A 345 -21.08 -13.65 1.49
C TYR A 345 -22.30 -13.11 0.75
N ILE A 346 -22.17 -12.75 -0.52
CA ILE A 346 -23.29 -12.26 -1.33
C ILE A 346 -24.42 -13.29 -1.38
N ASN A 347 -24.09 -14.56 -1.66
CA ASN A 347 -25.12 -15.60 -1.79
C ASN A 347 -25.81 -15.96 -0.47
N SER A 348 -25.18 -15.73 0.68
CA SER A 348 -25.82 -15.96 1.99
C SER A 348 -26.72 -14.82 2.46
N HIS A 349 -26.66 -13.64 1.81
CA HIS A 349 -27.45 -12.45 2.15
C HIS A 349 -28.47 -12.02 1.08
N LYS A 350 -28.46 -12.68 -0.09
CA LYS A 350 -29.56 -12.62 -1.06
C LYS A 350 -30.85 -13.16 -0.45
#